data_AF-A0A954F9B6-F1
#
_entry.id   AF-A0A954F9B6-F1
#
_cell.length_a   1.000
_cell.length_b   1.000
_cell.length_c   1.000
_cell.angle_alpha   90.00
_cell.angle_beta   90.00
_cell.angle_gamma   90.00
#
_symmetry.space_group_name_H-M   'P 1'
#
loop_
_entity.id
_entity.type
_entity.pdbx_description
1 polymer ?
#
loop_
_entity_poly.entity_id
_entity_poly.type
_entity_poly.pdbx_seq_one_letter_code
_entity_poly.pdbx_strand_id
1 'polypeptide(L)'
;MQQMEGPTPPDYFISNGCSYSPDQWGGVDIRPACHWHDYAYQRGGCKKDRELADGQLYRNLRRCDLGKFMANIYYRRVRLFGVAAFNWAEGKVPNNPWHYWLLFWDGYLKW
;
A
#
# COMPACT_ATOMS: atom_id res chain seq x y z
N MET A 1 -6.49 -9.75 19.06
CA MET A 1 -6.04 -9.56 17.67
C MET A 1 -6.81 -8.38 17.09
N GLN A 2 -6.15 -7.25 16.81
CA GLN A 2 -6.85 -6.11 16.20
C GLN A 2 -7.29 -6.51 14.79
N GLN A 3 -8.58 -6.36 14.48
CA GLN A 3 -9.11 -6.63 13.14
C GLN A 3 -8.46 -5.66 12.16
N MET A 4 -7.80 -6.19 11.13
CA MET A 4 -7.28 -5.38 10.03
C MET A 4 -8.43 -4.97 9.11
N GLU A 5 -8.26 -3.84 8.45
CA GLU A 5 -9.23 -3.31 7.50
C GLU A 5 -8.89 -3.75 6.07
N GLY A 6 -9.91 -4.09 5.31
CA GLY A 6 -9.79 -4.49 3.92
C GLY A 6 -10.24 -5.92 3.68
N PRO A 7 -9.99 -6.44 2.48
CA PRO A 7 -10.34 -7.81 2.15
C PRO A 7 -9.42 -8.78 2.89
N THR A 8 -10.01 -9.77 3.54
CA THR A 8 -9.26 -10.81 4.22
C THR A 8 -8.60 -11.73 3.18
N PRO A 9 -7.27 -11.86 3.21
CA PRO A 9 -6.56 -12.76 2.31
C PRO A 9 -6.89 -14.22 2.66
N PRO A 10 -7.15 -15.08 1.67
CA PRO A 10 -7.33 -16.51 1.90
C PRO A 10 -5.98 -17.17 2.24
N ASP A 11 -6.01 -18.32 2.90
CA ASP A 11 -4.80 -19.00 3.41
C ASP A 11 -3.80 -19.40 2.31
N TYR A 12 -4.25 -19.55 1.06
CA TYR A 12 -3.41 -19.88 -0.09
C TYR A 12 -2.78 -18.64 -0.76
N PHE A 13 -3.14 -17.43 -0.35
CA PHE A 13 -2.59 -16.21 -0.92
C PHE A 13 -1.13 -16.03 -0.49
N ILE A 14 -0.24 -15.84 -1.47
CA ILE A 14 1.18 -15.62 -1.23
C ILE A 14 1.47 -14.14 -1.41
N SER A 15 1.63 -13.43 -0.29
CA SER A 15 2.16 -12.08 -0.23
C SER A 15 3.68 -12.08 -0.36
N ASN A 16 4.24 -11.07 -1.02
CA ASN A 16 5.68 -10.83 -1.06
C ASN A 16 6.15 -9.94 0.12
N GLY A 17 5.33 -9.80 1.15
CA GLY A 17 5.59 -8.97 2.33
C GLY A 17 5.59 -7.49 1.97
N CYS A 18 6.38 -6.70 2.70
CA CYS A 18 6.44 -5.27 2.44
C CYS A 18 7.31 -4.88 1.22
N SER A 19 7.45 -5.76 0.21
CA SER A 19 8.13 -5.60 -1.10
C SER A 19 9.47 -4.84 -1.10
N TYR A 20 9.44 -3.53 -0.89
CA TYR A 20 10.58 -2.60 -0.91
C TYR A 20 10.82 -1.88 0.43
N SER A 21 10.11 -2.27 1.47
CA SER A 21 10.19 -1.74 2.83
C SER A 21 10.45 -2.90 3.80
N PRO A 22 11.10 -2.65 4.94
CA PRO A 22 11.36 -3.71 5.91
C PRO A 22 10.07 -4.25 6.52
N ASP A 23 9.98 -5.57 6.68
CA ASP A 23 8.81 -6.23 7.29
C ASP A 23 8.66 -5.92 8.78
N GLN A 24 9.73 -5.44 9.42
CA GLN A 24 9.73 -5.03 10.82
C GLN A 24 10.38 -3.65 10.96
N TRP A 25 9.84 -2.82 11.85
CA TRP A 25 10.44 -1.54 12.18
C TRP A 25 10.35 -1.26 13.68
N GLY A 26 11.50 -1.06 14.33
CA GLY A 26 11.54 -0.75 15.76
C GLY A 26 10.86 -1.79 16.65
N GLY A 27 10.91 -3.07 16.26
CA GLY A 27 10.27 -4.18 17.00
C GLY A 27 8.79 -4.40 16.67
N VAL A 28 8.19 -3.58 15.81
CA VAL A 28 6.82 -3.77 15.30
C VAL A 28 6.84 -4.68 14.08
N ASP A 29 6.01 -5.73 14.09
CA ASP A 29 5.77 -6.57 12.91
C ASP A 29 4.71 -5.93 12.00
N ILE A 30 5.16 -5.54 10.81
CA ILE A 30 4.38 -4.82 9.81
C ILE A 30 3.86 -5.78 8.73
N ARG A 31 4.48 -6.96 8.61
CA ARG A 31 4.19 -7.95 7.58
C ARG A 31 2.70 -8.29 7.45
N PRO A 32 1.92 -8.43 8.54
CA PRO A 32 0.49 -8.70 8.42
C PRO A 32 -0.29 -7.58 7.72
N ALA A 33 0.08 -6.31 7.92
CA ALA A 33 -0.57 -5.18 7.24
C ALA A 33 -0.25 -5.15 5.74
N CYS A 34 1.00 -5.46 5.37
CA CYS A 34 1.43 -5.60 3.97
C CYS A 34 0.71 -6.79 3.29
N HIS A 35 0.52 -7.90 4.00
CA HIS A 35 -0.20 -9.07 3.48
C HIS A 35 -1.66 -8.74 3.05
N TRP A 36 -2.36 -7.92 3.83
CA TRP A 36 -3.71 -7.46 3.48
C TRP A 36 -3.70 -6.46 2.30
N HIS A 37 -2.68 -5.61 2.24
CA HIS A 37 -2.51 -4.66 1.14
C HIS A 37 -2.24 -5.36 -0.19
N ASP A 38 -1.35 -6.34 -0.21
CA ASP A 38 -1.03 -7.12 -1.40
C ASP A 38 -2.27 -7.83 -1.95
N TYR A 39 -3.10 -8.39 -1.07
CA TYR A 39 -4.34 -9.04 -1.49
C TYR A 39 -5.35 -8.05 -2.06
N ALA A 40 -5.47 -6.86 -1.46
CA ALA A 40 -6.29 -5.79 -2.03
C ALA A 40 -5.78 -5.34 -3.41
N TYR A 41 -4.46 -5.32 -3.60
CA TYR A 41 -3.82 -5.02 -4.89
C TYR A 41 -4.06 -6.11 -5.94
N GLN A 42 -4.03 -7.38 -5.53
CA GLN A 42 -4.33 -8.51 -6.40
C GLN A 42 -5.80 -8.51 -6.85
N ARG A 43 -6.73 -8.21 -5.94
CA ARG A 43 -8.15 -8.02 -6.27
C ARG A 43 -8.35 -6.91 -7.30
N GLY A 44 -7.53 -5.87 -7.21
CA GLY A 44 -7.42 -4.89 -8.29
C GLY A 44 -8.67 -4.04 -8.48
N GLY A 45 -8.80 -3.48 -9.68
CA GLY A 45 -9.96 -2.66 -10.07
C GLY A 45 -9.55 -1.33 -10.70
N CYS A 46 -10.04 -0.24 -10.15
CA CYS A 46 -9.79 1.12 -10.65
C CYS A 46 -8.93 1.95 -9.69
N LYS A 47 -8.65 3.21 -10.08
CA LYS A 47 -7.84 4.14 -9.29
C LYS A 47 -8.38 4.34 -7.87
N LYS A 48 -9.71 4.35 -7.71
CA LYS A 48 -10.37 4.49 -6.41
C LYS A 48 -10.14 3.28 -5.51
N ASP A 49 -10.10 2.07 -6.08
CA ASP A 49 -9.85 0.84 -5.32
C ASP A 49 -8.40 0.80 -4.83
N ARG A 50 -7.46 1.27 -5.65
CA ARG A 50 -6.07 1.46 -5.24
C ARG A 50 -5.94 2.50 -4.12
N GLU A 51 -6.60 3.65 -4.24
CA GLU A 51 -6.65 4.67 -3.17
C GLU A 51 -7.18 4.12 -1.86
N LEU A 52 -8.22 3.29 -1.94
CA LEU A 52 -8.80 2.63 -0.78
C LEU A 52 -7.81 1.63 -0.16
N ALA A 53 -7.15 0.81 -0.97
CA ALA A 53 -6.14 -0.16 -0.52
C ALA A 53 -4.94 0.54 0.15
N ASP A 54 -4.41 1.62 -0.45
CA ASP A 54 -3.33 2.41 0.13
C ASP A 54 -3.76 3.02 1.49
N GLY A 55 -4.99 3.54 1.56
CA GLY A 55 -5.55 4.09 2.80
C GLY A 55 -5.78 3.03 3.89
N GLN A 56 -6.20 1.81 3.51
CA GLN A 56 -6.34 0.66 4.41
C GLN A 56 -4.98 0.25 4.97
N LEU A 57 -3.93 0.20 4.12
CA LEU A 57 -2.56 -0.04 4.58
C LEU A 57 -2.16 0.96 5.66
N TYR A 58 -2.33 2.27 5.44
CA TYR A 58 -2.01 3.27 6.45
C TYR A 58 -2.73 3.00 7.79
N ARG A 59 -4.02 2.69 7.76
CA ARG A 59 -4.78 2.39 8.99
C ARG A 59 -4.32 1.10 9.67
N ASN A 60 -4.00 0.06 8.91
CA ASN A 60 -3.50 -1.20 9.43
C ASN A 60 -2.10 -1.04 10.05
N LEU A 61 -1.21 -0.27 9.42
CA LEU A 61 0.09 0.09 10.00
C LEU A 61 -0.07 0.77 11.37
N ARG A 62 -1.02 1.70 11.48
CA ARG A 62 -1.33 2.39 12.73
C ARG A 62 -1.91 1.45 13.79
N ARG A 63 -2.64 0.40 13.40
CA ARG A 63 -3.16 -0.67 14.28
C ARG A 63 -2.07 -1.66 14.72
N CYS A 64 -1.03 -1.84 13.91
CA CYS A 64 0.18 -2.55 14.29
C CYS A 64 1.09 -1.74 15.25
N ASP A 65 0.62 -0.62 15.81
CA ASP A 65 1.43 0.30 16.63
C ASP A 65 2.60 0.97 15.90
N LEU A 66 2.59 0.99 14.56
CA LEU A 66 3.57 1.76 13.82
C LEU A 66 3.32 3.26 14.00
N GLY A 67 4.37 3.99 14.40
CA GLY A 67 4.35 5.43 14.58
C GLY A 67 3.82 6.16 13.34
N LYS A 68 3.11 7.29 13.54
CA LYS A 68 2.40 8.03 12.49
C LYS A 68 3.32 8.41 11.34
N PHE A 69 4.53 8.83 11.69
CA PHE A 69 5.57 9.21 10.74
C PHE A 69 5.93 8.04 9.81
N MET A 70 6.26 6.89 10.38
CA MET A 70 6.61 5.70 9.61
C MET A 70 5.43 5.16 8.80
N ALA A 71 4.23 5.11 9.37
CA ALA A 71 3.03 4.74 8.61
C ALA A 71 2.81 5.65 7.38
N ASN A 72 3.09 6.96 7.51
CA ASN A 72 3.02 7.91 6.41
C ASN A 72 4.09 7.65 5.33
N ILE A 73 5.31 7.26 5.72
CA ILE A 73 6.37 6.90 4.78
C ILE A 73 5.93 5.71 3.92
N TYR A 74 5.39 4.65 4.54
CA TYR A 74 4.90 3.48 3.82
C TYR A 74 3.74 3.82 2.89
N TYR A 75 2.74 4.57 3.39
CA TYR A 75 1.62 5.06 2.59
C TYR A 75 2.08 5.84 1.36
N ARG A 76 3.00 6.80 1.54
CA ARG A 76 3.54 7.59 0.42
C ARG A 76 4.25 6.68 -0.57
N ARG A 77 5.11 5.74 -0.14
CA ARG A 77 5.83 4.85 -1.05
C ARG A 77 4.90 4.03 -1.94
N VAL A 78 3.87 3.39 -1.40
CA VAL A 78 2.89 2.63 -2.22
C VAL A 78 2.08 3.54 -3.15
N ARG A 79 1.83 4.77 -2.72
CA ARG A 79 1.17 5.79 -3.55
C ARG A 79 2.01 6.18 -4.77
N LEU A 80 3.34 6.22 -4.63
CA LEU A 80 4.26 6.56 -5.71
C LEU A 80 4.52 5.36 -6.63
N PHE A 81 4.92 4.23 -6.04
CA PHE A 81 5.49 3.10 -6.78
C PHE A 81 4.52 1.93 -6.98
N GLY A 82 3.44 1.86 -6.20
CA GLY A 82 2.46 0.77 -6.27
C GLY A 82 1.61 0.76 -7.55
N VAL A 83 1.71 1.78 -8.40
CA VAL A 83 0.95 1.85 -9.67
C VAL A 83 1.21 0.60 -10.52
N ALA A 84 2.47 0.17 -10.61
CA ALA A 84 2.88 -0.94 -11.47
C ALA A 84 2.50 -2.31 -10.92
N ALA A 85 2.33 -2.43 -9.59
CA ALA A 85 1.99 -3.68 -8.93
C ALA A 85 0.48 -3.91 -8.77
N PHE A 86 -0.35 -2.89 -9.03
CA PHE A 86 -1.80 -2.98 -8.88
C PHE A 86 -2.44 -3.70 -10.07
N ASN A 87 -3.38 -4.62 -9.81
CA ASN A 87 -4.09 -5.37 -10.85
C ASN A 87 -5.21 -4.50 -11.48
N TRP A 88 -4.84 -3.65 -12.44
CA TRP A 88 -5.79 -2.76 -13.09
C TRP A 88 -6.80 -3.51 -13.95
N ALA A 89 -8.07 -3.12 -13.85
CA ALA A 89 -9.06 -3.51 -14.84
C ALA A 89 -8.70 -2.94 -16.23
N GLU A 90 -9.12 -3.64 -17.29
CA GLU A 90 -8.84 -3.25 -18.67
C GLU A 90 -9.25 -1.79 -18.95
N GLY A 91 -8.35 -1.02 -19.56
CA GLY A 91 -8.56 0.40 -19.86
C GLY A 91 -8.59 1.33 -18.64
N LYS A 92 -8.36 0.84 -17.41
CA LYS A 92 -8.27 1.66 -16.19
C LYS A 92 -6.83 2.01 -15.79
N VAL A 93 -5.84 1.47 -16.50
CA VAL A 93 -4.42 1.78 -16.28
C VAL A 93 -4.19 3.27 -16.54
N PRO A 94 -3.56 4.00 -15.60
CA PRO A 94 -3.19 5.39 -15.84
C PRO A 94 -2.05 5.44 -16.89
N ASN A 95 -2.40 5.78 -18.13
CA ASN A 95 -1.46 5.85 -19.26
C ASN A 95 -0.55 7.09 -19.25
N ASN A 96 -0.61 7.95 -18.22
CA ASN A 96 0.11 9.22 -18.24
C ASN A 96 1.50 9.08 -17.57
N PRO A 97 2.61 9.17 -18.30
CA PRO A 97 3.96 9.11 -17.73
C PRO A 97 4.23 10.26 -16.74
N TRP A 98 3.52 11.39 -16.86
CA TRP A 98 3.58 12.47 -15.88
C TRP A 98 3.02 12.12 -14.50
N HIS A 99 2.25 11.03 -14.37
CA HIS A 99 1.76 10.60 -13.07
C HIS A 99 2.91 10.19 -12.15
N TYR A 100 3.91 9.47 -12.66
CA TYR A 100 5.09 9.06 -11.88
C TYR A 100 5.98 10.25 -11.49
N TRP A 101 6.11 11.24 -12.37
CA TRP A 101 6.93 12.43 -12.14
C TRP A 101 6.27 13.44 -11.19
N LEU A 102 4.95 13.68 -11.32
CA LEU A 102 4.17 14.53 -10.40
C LEU A 102 4.08 13.91 -9.01
N LEU A 103 3.94 12.59 -8.91
CA LEU A 103 3.98 11.85 -7.65
C LEU A 103 5.33 12.07 -6.93
N PHE A 104 6.45 12.01 -7.65
CA PHE A 104 7.78 12.29 -7.10
C PHE A 104 7.92 13.74 -6.61
N TRP A 105 7.41 14.73 -7.34
CA TRP A 105 7.58 16.15 -7.00
C TRP A 105 6.60 16.68 -5.93
N ASP A 106 5.33 16.30 -5.97
CA ASP A 106 4.30 16.87 -5.08
C ASP A 106 4.40 16.34 -3.63
N GLY A 107 5.15 15.25 -3.42
CA GLY A 107 5.39 14.64 -2.10
C GLY A 107 6.76 14.86 -1.47
N TYR A 108 7.80 15.20 -2.26
CA TYR A 108 9.19 15.31 -1.79
C TYR A 108 9.63 16.77 -1.52
N LEU A 109 9.03 17.76 -2.20
CA LEU A 109 9.36 19.19 -2.04
C LEU A 109 8.49 19.96 -1.03
N LYS A 110 7.43 19.32 -0.49
CA LYS A 110 6.65 19.87 0.62
C LYS A 110 7.14 19.25 1.94
N TRP A 111 8.34 19.67 2.35
CA TRP A 111 8.87 19.53 3.71
C TRP A 111 8.95 20.91 4.34
#